data_AF-A0A0S9LU24-F1
#
_entry.id   AF-A0A0S9LU24-F1
#
_cell.length_a   1.000
_cell.length_b   1.000
_cell.length_c   1.000
_cell.angle_alpha   90.00
_cell.angle_beta   90.00
_cell.angle_gamma   90.00
#
_symmetry.space_group_name_H-M   'P 1'
#
loop_
_entity.id
_entity.type
_entity.pdbx_description
1 polymer ?
#
loop_
_entity_poly.entity_id
_entity_poly.type
_entity_poly.pdbx_seq_one_letter_code
_entity_poly.pdbx_strand_id
1 'polypeptide(L)'
;MDFLLQTLAQYGIAFVFAMVLIEQLGAPIPAFPVLMLGGTLAARGELALAPLFAAAMAATLIADNLWYWAGERLGRRVLRFMCTVSLTPDSCVRQTESIFLRFGPASLMVAKFVPGFASVSTALSGALHIRRATFVFFDAIGSALWIGLGLALGWLFASAIEDALATLSELGRWGLALLLAAVLAFVASKWWQRRQFQRQLASERISVEALAAHMDSGAPAVLLDVRVPGSLPHGRIPGALQMQGKRLPDALDALARDTLLVVYCACPNEVSAVQVAQRLQRQGFTRVLPLLGGVDAWLAAGRPLATP
;
A
#
# COMPACT_ATOMS: atom_id res chain seq x y z
N MET A 1 6.64 -23.18 -7.62
CA MET A 1 5.95 -23.60 -8.85
C MET A 1 6.25 -25.07 -9.15
N ASP A 2 7.50 -25.50 -8.97
CA ASP A 2 7.91 -26.92 -9.10
C ASP A 2 7.21 -27.87 -8.13
N PHE A 3 6.92 -27.42 -6.91
CA PHE A 3 6.11 -28.18 -5.94
C PHE A 3 4.67 -28.43 -6.43
N LEU A 4 4.06 -27.46 -7.12
CA LEU A 4 2.71 -27.63 -7.67
C LEU A 4 2.73 -28.63 -8.82
N LEU A 5 3.72 -28.55 -9.72
CA LEU A 5 3.83 -29.47 -10.87
C LEU A 5 4.17 -30.91 -10.43
N GLN A 6 5.10 -31.10 -9.48
CA GLN A 6 5.42 -32.43 -8.92
C GLN A 6 4.25 -33.05 -8.15
N THR A 7 3.52 -32.25 -7.36
CA THR A 7 2.37 -32.74 -6.59
C THR A 7 1.17 -33.03 -7.50
N LEU A 8 0.98 -32.26 -8.59
CA LEU A 8 -0.08 -32.49 -9.58
C LEU A 8 0.19 -33.73 -10.45
N ALA A 9 1.46 -34.06 -10.73
CA ALA A 9 1.84 -35.27 -11.44
C ALA A 9 1.65 -36.55 -10.60
N GLN A 10 1.77 -36.47 -9.27
CA GLN A 10 1.66 -37.64 -8.37
C GLN A 10 0.29 -37.77 -7.69
N TYR A 11 -0.43 -36.67 -7.45
CA TYR A 11 -1.72 -36.62 -6.74
C TYR A 11 -2.81 -35.83 -7.49
N GLY A 12 -2.65 -35.56 -8.79
CA GLY A 12 -3.39 -34.55 -9.57
C GLY A 12 -4.87 -34.38 -9.26
N ILE A 13 -5.65 -35.45 -9.31
CA ILE A 13 -7.10 -35.41 -9.07
C ILE A 13 -7.42 -35.07 -7.60
N ALA A 14 -6.67 -35.65 -6.65
CA ALA A 14 -6.86 -35.38 -5.22
C ALA A 14 -6.46 -33.94 -4.84
N PHE A 15 -5.43 -33.41 -5.50
CA PHE A 15 -5.02 -32.01 -5.33
C PHE A 15 -6.10 -31.04 -5.83
N VAL A 16 -6.66 -31.27 -7.03
CA VAL A 16 -7.76 -30.46 -7.55
C VAL A 16 -8.98 -30.54 -6.64
N PHE A 17 -9.34 -31.74 -6.17
CA PHE A 17 -10.42 -31.92 -5.20
C PHE A 17 -10.20 -31.06 -3.94
N ALA A 18 -9.00 -31.14 -3.33
CA ALA A 18 -8.70 -30.43 -2.10
C ALA A 18 -8.71 -28.90 -2.30
N MET A 19 -8.11 -28.41 -3.38
CA MET A 19 -8.08 -26.97 -3.66
C MET A 19 -9.47 -26.39 -3.92
N VAL A 20 -10.28 -27.07 -4.74
CA VAL A 20 -11.66 -26.65 -5.01
C VAL A 20 -12.50 -26.71 -3.74
N LEU A 21 -12.35 -27.76 -2.92
CA LEU A 21 -13.08 -27.89 -1.66
C LEU A 21 -12.74 -26.74 -0.69
N ILE A 22 -11.45 -26.43 -0.54
CA ILE A 22 -10.97 -25.37 0.35
C ILE A 22 -11.45 -23.99 -0.11
N GLU A 23 -11.36 -23.69 -1.41
CA GLU A 23 -11.89 -22.44 -1.98
C GLU A 23 -13.40 -22.31 -1.70
N GLN A 24 -14.19 -23.34 -2.00
CA GLN A 24 -15.65 -23.27 -1.87
C GLN A 24 -16.11 -23.21 -0.40
N LEU A 25 -15.28 -23.70 0.53
CA LEU A 25 -15.48 -23.50 1.98
C LEU A 25 -15.17 -22.07 2.44
N GLY A 26 -14.74 -21.18 1.55
CA GLY A 26 -14.56 -19.74 1.80
C GLY A 26 -13.10 -19.32 2.02
N ALA A 27 -12.12 -20.18 1.72
CA ALA A 27 -10.72 -19.75 1.74
C ALA A 27 -10.42 -18.83 0.55
N PRO A 28 -9.58 -17.79 0.72
CA PRO A 28 -9.22 -16.85 -0.35
C PRO A 28 -8.15 -17.44 -1.29
N ILE A 29 -8.39 -18.65 -1.81
CA ILE A 29 -7.50 -19.35 -2.73
C ILE A 29 -8.22 -19.48 -4.07
N PRO A 30 -7.69 -18.93 -5.18
CA PRO A 30 -8.33 -19.06 -6.48
C PRO A 30 -8.14 -20.49 -7.01
N ALA A 31 -9.19 -21.33 -7.04
CA ALA A 31 -9.08 -22.67 -7.61
C ALA A 31 -9.31 -22.70 -9.14
N PHE A 32 -9.85 -21.61 -9.72
CA PHE A 32 -10.01 -21.50 -11.18
C PHE A 32 -8.70 -21.70 -11.98
N PRO A 33 -7.55 -21.10 -11.59
CA PRO A 33 -6.26 -21.42 -12.20
C PRO A 33 -5.85 -22.88 -12.07
N VAL A 34 -6.16 -23.54 -10.94
CA VAL A 34 -5.85 -24.96 -10.73
C VAL A 34 -6.67 -25.84 -11.70
N LEU A 35 -7.93 -25.49 -11.94
CA LEU A 35 -8.75 -26.14 -12.96
C LEU A 35 -8.20 -25.90 -14.37
N MET A 36 -7.78 -24.68 -14.71
CA MET A 36 -7.12 -24.42 -15.99
C MET A 36 -5.87 -25.28 -16.17
N LEU A 37 -5.00 -25.37 -15.17
CA LEU A 37 -3.82 -26.24 -15.21
C LEU A 37 -4.19 -27.72 -15.37
N GLY A 38 -5.23 -28.18 -14.66
CA GLY A 38 -5.77 -29.52 -14.82
C GLY A 38 -6.28 -29.79 -16.25
N GLY A 39 -6.93 -28.81 -16.87
CA GLY A 39 -7.35 -28.86 -18.27
C GLY A 39 -6.17 -28.96 -19.25
N THR A 40 -5.09 -28.22 -19.00
CA THR A 40 -3.84 -28.29 -19.78
C THR A 40 -3.19 -29.67 -19.68
N LEU A 41 -3.10 -30.24 -18.48
CA LEU A 41 -2.59 -31.62 -18.31
C LEU A 41 -3.47 -32.66 -18.97
N ALA A 42 -4.80 -32.46 -18.94
CA ALA A 42 -5.73 -33.33 -19.65
C ALA A 42 -5.56 -33.24 -21.18
N ALA A 43 -5.23 -32.08 -21.73
CA ALA A 43 -4.93 -31.91 -23.15
C ALA A 43 -3.68 -32.69 -23.59
N ARG A 44 -2.69 -32.83 -22.69
CA ARG A 44 -1.47 -33.61 -22.92
C ARG A 44 -1.65 -35.13 -22.73
N GLY A 45 -2.82 -35.56 -22.27
CA GLY A 45 -3.10 -36.96 -21.97
C GLY A 45 -2.50 -37.46 -20.65
N GLU A 46 -1.97 -36.56 -19.80
CA GLU A 46 -1.41 -36.92 -18.49
C GLU A 46 -2.50 -37.18 -17.44
N LEU A 47 -3.68 -36.57 -17.61
CA LEU A 47 -4.85 -36.76 -16.75
C LEU A 47 -6.12 -37.01 -17.59
N ALA A 48 -7.00 -37.89 -17.10
CA ALA A 48 -8.31 -38.05 -17.72
C ALA A 48 -9.25 -36.91 -17.30
N LEU A 49 -9.93 -36.30 -18.28
CA LEU A 49 -10.82 -35.15 -18.06
C LEU A 49 -12.04 -35.50 -17.19
N ALA A 50 -12.60 -36.69 -17.39
CA ALA A 50 -13.80 -37.14 -16.67
C ALA A 50 -13.61 -37.26 -15.14
N PRO A 51 -12.59 -37.97 -14.61
CA PRO A 51 -12.38 -38.03 -13.17
C PRO A 51 -11.95 -36.69 -12.57
N LEU A 52 -11.26 -35.83 -13.34
CA LEU A 52 -10.93 -34.47 -12.91
C LEU A 52 -12.18 -33.62 -12.72
N PHE A 53 -13.09 -33.63 -13.70
CA PHE A 53 -14.39 -32.95 -13.60
C PHE A 53 -15.22 -33.51 -12.45
N ALA A 54 -15.30 -34.83 -12.32
CA ALA A 54 -16.06 -35.49 -11.25
C ALA A 54 -15.53 -35.15 -9.86
N ALA A 55 -14.21 -35.10 -9.68
CA ALA A 55 -13.59 -34.71 -8.42
C ALA A 55 -13.88 -33.24 -8.08
N ALA A 56 -13.72 -32.32 -9.04
CA ALA A 56 -14.06 -30.91 -8.83
C ALA A 56 -15.55 -30.74 -8.50
N MET A 57 -16.44 -31.46 -9.19
CA MET A 57 -17.89 -31.44 -8.95
C MET A 57 -18.24 -31.97 -7.55
N ALA A 58 -17.62 -33.07 -7.12
CA ALA A 58 -17.81 -33.60 -5.78
C ALA A 58 -17.37 -32.59 -4.71
N ALA A 59 -16.22 -31.94 -4.91
CA ALA A 59 -15.70 -30.93 -4.00
C ALA A 59 -16.65 -29.72 -3.88
N THR A 60 -17.16 -29.19 -5.00
CA THR A 60 -18.12 -28.06 -4.97
C THR A 60 -19.40 -28.46 -4.25
N LEU A 61 -20.02 -29.58 -4.65
CA LEU A 61 -21.28 -30.02 -4.05
C LEU A 61 -21.15 -30.30 -2.55
N ILE A 62 -20.02 -30.84 -2.07
CA ILE A 62 -19.79 -31.06 -0.64
C ILE A 62 -19.77 -29.71 0.10
N ALA A 63 -18.98 -28.74 -0.36
CA ALA A 63 -18.89 -27.42 0.27
C ALA A 63 -20.23 -26.66 0.22
N ASP A 64 -20.91 -26.65 -0.92
CA ASP A 64 -22.16 -25.92 -1.12
C ASP A 64 -23.31 -26.53 -0.30
N ASN A 65 -23.35 -27.86 -0.13
CA ASN A 65 -24.30 -28.51 0.78
C ASN A 65 -24.01 -28.19 2.25
N LEU A 66 -22.74 -28.07 2.65
CA LEU A 66 -22.38 -27.63 4.00
C LEU A 66 -22.86 -26.18 4.25
N TRP A 67 -22.68 -25.28 3.28
CA TRP A 67 -23.19 -23.91 3.37
C TRP A 67 -24.72 -23.82 3.39
N TYR A 68 -25.39 -24.58 2.52
CA TYR A 68 -26.84 -24.69 2.53
C TYR A 68 -27.36 -25.16 3.89
N TRP A 69 -26.78 -26.22 4.45
CA TRP A 69 -27.16 -26.76 5.75
C TRP A 69 -26.87 -25.78 6.89
N ALA A 70 -25.75 -25.07 6.84
CA ALA A 70 -25.43 -24.02 7.80
C ALA A 70 -26.44 -22.87 7.71
N GLY A 71 -26.86 -22.50 6.51
CA GLY A 71 -27.93 -21.53 6.25
C GLY A 71 -29.28 -21.97 6.82
N GLU A 72 -29.66 -23.22 6.62
CA GLU A 72 -30.90 -23.81 7.14
C GLU A 72 -30.94 -23.81 8.68
N ARG A 73 -29.82 -24.11 9.34
CA ARG A 73 -29.75 -24.20 10.82
C ARG A 73 -29.51 -22.87 11.52
N LEU A 74 -28.62 -22.04 10.98
CA LEU A 74 -28.17 -20.79 11.63
C LEU A 74 -28.86 -19.54 11.06
N GLY A 75 -29.56 -19.67 9.93
CA GLY A 75 -30.29 -18.59 9.28
C GLY A 75 -29.41 -17.37 9.01
N ARG A 76 -29.92 -16.18 9.35
CA ARG A 76 -29.20 -14.90 9.14
C ARG A 76 -27.92 -14.72 9.96
N ARG A 77 -27.60 -15.61 10.92
CA ARG A 77 -26.32 -15.54 11.66
C ARG A 77 -25.13 -15.94 10.80
N VAL A 78 -25.29 -16.97 9.95
CA VAL A 78 -24.20 -17.42 9.07
C VAL A 78 -23.87 -16.36 8.02
N LEU A 79 -24.90 -15.70 7.47
CA LEU A 79 -24.74 -14.64 6.48
C LEU A 79 -23.98 -13.43 7.04
N ARG A 80 -24.24 -13.06 8.30
CA ARG A 80 -23.48 -12.00 8.99
C ARG A 80 -22.03 -12.40 9.21
N PHE A 81 -21.77 -13.64 9.61
CA PHE A 81 -20.40 -14.15 9.78
C PHE A 81 -19.61 -14.10 8.46
N MET A 82 -20.21 -14.56 7.36
CA MET A 82 -19.57 -14.56 6.04
C MET A 82 -19.32 -13.14 5.50
N CYS A 83 -20.27 -12.22 5.69
CA CYS A 83 -20.12 -10.82 5.29
C CYS A 83 -19.32 -9.96 6.31
N THR A 84 -18.77 -10.52 7.40
CA THR A 84 -18.01 -9.75 8.41
C THR A 84 -16.71 -9.16 7.84
N VAL A 85 -16.16 -9.77 6.79
CA VAL A 85 -14.98 -9.25 6.07
C VAL A 85 -15.32 -8.05 5.17
N SER A 86 -16.61 -7.84 4.84
CA SER A 86 -17.06 -6.71 4.04
C SER A 86 -17.19 -5.45 4.90
N LEU A 87 -16.80 -4.28 4.35
CA LEU A 87 -16.88 -2.98 5.04
C LEU A 87 -18.29 -2.65 5.58
N THR A 88 -19.34 -3.24 4.98
CA THR A 88 -20.73 -3.05 5.41
C THR A 88 -21.52 -4.36 5.30
N PRO A 89 -21.51 -5.21 6.35
CA PRO A 89 -22.10 -6.56 6.30
C PRO A 89 -23.60 -6.57 5.97
N ASP A 90 -24.36 -5.59 6.46
CA ASP A 90 -25.81 -5.50 6.20
C ASP A 90 -26.14 -5.17 4.73
N SER A 91 -25.27 -4.41 4.05
CA SER A 91 -25.44 -4.13 2.62
C SER A 91 -25.10 -5.35 1.76
N CYS A 92 -24.06 -6.11 2.14
CA CYS A 92 -23.65 -7.36 1.51
C CYS A 92 -24.79 -8.39 1.52
N VAL A 93 -25.43 -8.55 2.69
CA VAL A 93 -26.58 -9.45 2.85
C VAL A 93 -27.79 -8.95 2.07
N ARG A 94 -28.19 -7.67 2.20
CA ARG A 94 -29.37 -7.11 1.50
C ARG A 94 -29.22 -7.10 -0.02
N GLN A 95 -28.03 -6.80 -0.54
CA GLN A 95 -27.78 -6.81 -1.98
C GLN A 95 -27.93 -8.23 -2.53
N THR A 96 -27.30 -9.21 -1.87
CA THR A 96 -27.39 -10.61 -2.26
C THR A 96 -28.82 -11.14 -2.15
N GLU A 97 -29.54 -10.77 -1.08
CA GLU A 97 -30.95 -11.09 -0.87
C GLU A 97 -31.83 -10.48 -1.98
N SER A 98 -31.60 -9.24 -2.39
CA SER A 98 -32.38 -8.59 -3.46
C SER A 98 -32.20 -9.27 -4.83
N ILE A 99 -30.98 -9.70 -5.16
CA ILE A 99 -30.68 -10.43 -6.39
C ILE A 99 -31.32 -11.82 -6.34
N PHE A 100 -31.20 -12.51 -5.20
CA PHE A 100 -31.78 -13.83 -5.01
C PHE A 100 -33.31 -13.81 -4.99
N LEU A 101 -33.95 -12.79 -4.42
CA LEU A 101 -35.41 -12.62 -4.45
C LEU A 101 -35.93 -12.30 -5.87
N ARG A 102 -35.12 -11.63 -6.70
CA ARG A 102 -35.50 -11.28 -8.08
C ARG A 102 -35.36 -12.44 -9.06
N PHE A 103 -34.29 -13.23 -8.94
CA PHE A 103 -33.96 -14.30 -9.89
C PHE A 103 -34.17 -15.72 -9.32
N GLY A 104 -34.43 -15.84 -8.02
CA GLY A 104 -34.68 -17.11 -7.34
C GLY A 104 -33.48 -18.07 -7.35
N PRO A 105 -33.73 -19.37 -7.15
CA PRO A 105 -32.70 -20.42 -7.18
C PRO A 105 -31.94 -20.51 -8.51
N ALA A 106 -32.52 -20.04 -9.62
CA ALA A 106 -31.84 -20.00 -10.92
C ALA A 106 -30.60 -19.11 -10.92
N SER A 107 -30.52 -18.13 -10.02
CA SER A 107 -29.33 -17.29 -9.85
C SER A 107 -28.06 -18.10 -9.48
N LEU A 108 -28.21 -19.29 -8.89
CA LEU A 108 -27.10 -20.18 -8.53
C LEU A 108 -26.30 -20.65 -9.76
N MET A 109 -26.93 -20.71 -10.94
CA MET A 109 -26.26 -21.11 -12.19
C MET A 109 -25.12 -20.17 -12.59
N VAL A 110 -25.24 -18.89 -12.23
CA VAL A 110 -24.24 -17.85 -12.55
C VAL A 110 -23.46 -17.40 -11.32
N ALA A 111 -23.85 -17.87 -10.12
CA ALA A 111 -23.35 -17.32 -8.88
C ALA A 111 -21.84 -17.52 -8.68
N LYS A 112 -21.30 -18.63 -9.19
CA LYS A 112 -19.89 -19.01 -9.07
C LYS A 112 -18.92 -18.14 -9.88
N PHE A 113 -19.43 -17.38 -10.86
CA PHE A 113 -18.61 -16.42 -11.62
C PHE A 113 -18.42 -15.09 -10.90
N VAL A 114 -19.15 -14.85 -9.81
CA VAL A 114 -19.09 -13.61 -9.04
C VAL A 114 -18.50 -13.91 -7.65
N PRO A 115 -17.27 -13.47 -7.36
CA PRO A 115 -16.62 -13.71 -6.07
C PRO A 115 -17.50 -13.26 -4.90
N GLY A 116 -17.60 -14.10 -3.86
CA GLY A 116 -18.40 -13.84 -2.66
C GLY A 116 -19.92 -14.05 -2.81
N PHE A 117 -20.48 -13.91 -4.02
CA PHE A 117 -21.92 -14.11 -4.23
C PHE A 117 -22.32 -15.60 -4.16
N ALA A 118 -21.47 -16.51 -4.65
CA ALA A 118 -21.71 -17.96 -4.61
C ALA A 118 -21.97 -18.49 -3.20
N SER A 119 -21.08 -18.24 -2.24
CA SER A 119 -21.18 -18.75 -0.86
C SER A 119 -22.33 -18.10 -0.08
N VAL A 120 -22.62 -16.83 -0.33
CA VAL A 120 -23.74 -16.13 0.33
C VAL A 120 -25.08 -16.60 -0.24
N SER A 121 -25.19 -16.81 -1.56
CA SER A 121 -26.42 -17.28 -2.21
C SER A 121 -26.77 -18.74 -1.87
N THR A 122 -25.77 -19.61 -1.72
CA THR A 122 -25.95 -21.00 -1.24
C THR A 122 -26.43 -21.03 0.21
N ALA A 123 -25.79 -20.28 1.11
CA ALA A 123 -26.24 -20.17 2.50
C ALA A 123 -27.64 -19.53 2.61
N LEU A 124 -27.94 -18.52 1.80
CA LEU A 124 -29.27 -17.88 1.74
C LEU A 124 -30.35 -18.86 1.25
N SER A 125 -30.04 -19.71 0.28
CA SER A 125 -30.95 -20.76 -0.19
C SER A 125 -31.38 -21.71 0.94
N GLY A 126 -30.44 -22.04 1.83
CA GLY A 126 -30.71 -22.80 3.05
C GLY A 126 -31.56 -22.02 4.05
N ALA A 127 -31.23 -20.75 4.31
CA ALA A 127 -31.99 -19.90 5.24
C ALA A 127 -33.45 -19.69 4.79
N LEU A 128 -33.69 -19.65 3.48
CA LEU A 128 -35.03 -19.56 2.87
C LEU A 128 -35.73 -20.92 2.72
N HIS A 129 -35.14 -22.01 3.19
CA HIS A 129 -35.70 -23.37 3.16
C HIS A 129 -36.14 -23.81 1.74
N ILE A 130 -35.39 -23.40 0.71
CA ILE A 130 -35.61 -23.87 -0.67
C ILE A 130 -35.43 -25.38 -0.70
N ARG A 131 -36.34 -26.13 -1.34
CA ARG A 131 -36.25 -27.60 -1.42
C ARG A 131 -34.86 -28.06 -1.88
N ARG A 132 -34.21 -28.95 -1.10
CA ARG A 132 -32.84 -29.46 -1.35
C ARG A 132 -32.61 -29.93 -2.78
N ALA A 133 -33.54 -30.68 -3.36
CA ALA A 133 -33.43 -31.15 -4.75
C ALA A 133 -33.37 -29.98 -5.76
N THR A 134 -34.14 -28.92 -5.52
CA THR A 134 -34.13 -27.72 -6.39
C THR A 134 -32.81 -26.97 -6.25
N PHE A 135 -32.31 -26.83 -5.01
CA PHE A 135 -31.01 -26.22 -4.74
C PHE A 135 -29.87 -26.97 -5.45
N VAL A 136 -29.75 -28.29 -5.19
CA VAL A 136 -28.69 -29.13 -5.78
C VAL A 136 -28.76 -29.13 -7.30
N PHE A 137 -29.96 -29.11 -7.90
CA PHE A 137 -30.10 -29.05 -9.35
C PHE A 137 -29.50 -27.78 -9.96
N PHE A 138 -29.88 -26.60 -9.45
CA PHE A 138 -29.36 -25.33 -9.99
C PHE A 138 -27.89 -25.11 -9.66
N ASP A 139 -27.46 -25.48 -8.45
CA ASP A 139 -26.07 -25.39 -8.03
C ASP A 139 -25.16 -26.37 -8.81
N ALA A 140 -25.62 -27.59 -9.09
CA ALA A 140 -24.87 -28.54 -9.92
C ALA A 140 -24.69 -28.02 -11.35
N ILE A 141 -25.70 -27.36 -11.93
CA ILE A 141 -25.58 -26.73 -13.25
C ILE A 141 -24.55 -25.60 -13.21
N GLY A 142 -24.61 -24.72 -12.20
CA GLY A 142 -23.63 -23.64 -12.04
C GLY A 142 -22.22 -24.17 -11.82
N SER A 143 -22.06 -25.19 -10.99
CA SER A 143 -20.81 -25.92 -10.77
C SER A 143 -20.27 -26.52 -12.07
N ALA A 144 -21.12 -27.18 -12.86
CA ALA A 144 -20.73 -27.80 -14.11
C ALA A 144 -20.24 -26.77 -15.13
N LEU A 145 -20.94 -25.65 -15.25
CA LEU A 145 -20.56 -24.55 -16.14
C LEU A 145 -19.23 -23.92 -15.72
N TRP A 146 -19.04 -23.66 -14.43
CA TRP A 146 -17.82 -23.04 -13.91
C TRP A 146 -16.61 -23.97 -14.04
N ILE A 147 -16.73 -25.25 -13.63
CA ILE A 147 -15.67 -26.26 -13.77
C ILE A 147 -15.37 -26.49 -15.25
N GLY A 148 -16.43 -26.69 -16.04
CA GLY A 148 -16.32 -26.94 -17.48
C GLY A 148 -15.60 -25.80 -18.19
N LEU A 149 -15.91 -24.54 -17.86
CA LEU A 149 -15.21 -23.39 -18.42
C LEU A 149 -13.72 -23.39 -18.06
N GLY A 150 -13.37 -23.61 -16.78
CA GLY A 150 -11.97 -23.66 -16.34
C GLY A 150 -11.18 -24.75 -17.05
N LEU A 151 -11.72 -25.98 -17.10
CA LEU A 151 -11.10 -27.10 -17.79
C LEU A 151 -11.01 -26.88 -19.31
N ALA A 152 -12.07 -26.35 -19.94
CA ALA A 152 -12.09 -26.11 -21.38
C ALA A 152 -11.11 -25.01 -21.80
N LEU A 153 -11.01 -23.92 -21.03
CA LEU A 153 -10.00 -22.89 -21.27
C LEU A 153 -8.58 -23.45 -21.11
N GLY A 154 -8.35 -24.26 -20.08
CA GLY A 154 -7.08 -24.97 -19.88
C GLY A 154 -6.71 -25.91 -21.03
N TRP A 155 -7.71 -26.60 -21.58
CA TRP A 155 -7.55 -27.57 -22.66
C TRP A 155 -7.34 -26.88 -24.02
N LEU A 156 -8.15 -25.86 -24.36
CA LEU A 156 -8.10 -25.12 -25.62
C LEU A 156 -6.86 -24.22 -25.74
N PHE A 157 -6.46 -23.59 -24.63
CA PHE A 157 -5.33 -22.66 -24.59
C PHE A 157 -4.09 -23.30 -23.94
N ALA A 158 -3.98 -24.63 -23.95
CA ALA A 158 -2.85 -25.34 -23.36
C ALA A 158 -1.49 -24.78 -23.81
N SER A 159 -1.30 -24.57 -25.11
CA SER A 159 -0.07 -24.00 -25.68
C SER A 159 0.16 -22.55 -25.28
N ALA A 160 -0.88 -21.70 -25.27
CA ALA A 160 -0.75 -20.30 -24.86
C ALA A 160 -0.49 -20.15 -23.35
N ILE A 161 -1.06 -21.04 -22.52
CA ILE A 161 -0.82 -21.09 -21.08
C ILE A 161 0.63 -21.56 -20.83
N GLU A 162 1.11 -22.53 -21.59
CA GLU A 162 2.50 -22.99 -21.54
C GLU A 162 3.48 -21.90 -21.96
N ASP A 163 3.24 -21.24 -23.09
CA ASP A 163 4.07 -20.14 -23.56
C ASP A 163 4.03 -18.98 -22.58
N ALA A 164 2.86 -18.62 -22.04
CA ALA A 164 2.74 -17.60 -21.01
C ALA A 164 3.48 -18.00 -19.72
N LEU A 165 3.38 -19.26 -19.26
CA LEU A 165 4.08 -19.76 -18.08
C LEU A 165 5.60 -19.84 -18.28
N ALA A 166 6.05 -20.24 -19.46
CA ALA A 166 7.46 -20.24 -19.85
C ALA A 166 7.99 -18.81 -19.92
N THR A 167 7.25 -17.90 -20.54
CA THR A 167 7.58 -16.46 -20.62
C THR A 167 7.56 -15.81 -19.23
N LEU A 168 6.62 -16.16 -18.34
CA LEU A 168 6.58 -15.73 -16.94
C LEU A 168 7.77 -16.24 -16.13
N SER A 169 8.29 -17.44 -16.44
CA SER A 169 9.48 -17.99 -15.79
C SER A 169 10.77 -17.32 -16.28
N GLU A 170 10.84 -16.92 -17.55
CA GLU A 170 11.96 -16.16 -18.11
C GLU A 170 11.93 -14.68 -17.69
N LEU A 171 10.76 -14.04 -17.73
CA LEU A 171 10.53 -12.70 -17.18
C LEU A 171 10.60 -12.69 -15.65
N GLY A 172 10.49 -13.82 -14.96
CA GLY A 172 10.56 -13.88 -13.50
C GLY A 172 11.91 -13.40 -12.97
N ARG A 173 13.01 -13.70 -13.66
CA ARG A 173 14.36 -13.24 -13.28
C ARG A 173 14.60 -11.78 -13.65
N TRP A 174 14.28 -11.40 -14.88
CA TRP A 174 14.49 -10.04 -15.36
C TRP A 174 13.49 -9.05 -14.77
N GLY A 175 12.24 -9.44 -14.57
CA GLY A 175 11.18 -8.67 -13.93
C GLY A 175 11.43 -8.47 -12.44
N LEU A 176 11.88 -9.49 -11.72
CA LEU A 176 12.34 -9.34 -10.34
C LEU A 176 13.61 -8.47 -10.26
N ALA A 177 14.57 -8.67 -11.18
CA ALA A 177 15.77 -7.84 -11.25
C ALA A 177 15.46 -6.37 -11.59
N LEU A 178 14.51 -6.10 -12.49
CA LEU A 178 14.05 -4.74 -12.82
C LEU A 178 13.28 -4.11 -11.67
N LEU A 179 12.41 -4.85 -10.99
CA LEU A 179 11.72 -4.39 -9.79
C LEU A 179 12.71 -4.06 -8.68
N LEU A 180 13.67 -4.96 -8.41
CA LEU A 180 14.73 -4.73 -7.44
C LEU A 180 15.63 -3.56 -7.83
N ALA A 181 16.01 -3.44 -9.09
CA ALA A 181 16.79 -2.32 -9.60
C ALA A 181 16.03 -0.99 -9.44
N ALA A 182 14.73 -0.96 -9.73
CA ALA A 182 13.89 0.22 -9.55
C ALA A 182 13.75 0.59 -8.06
N VAL A 183 13.55 -0.39 -7.18
CA VAL A 183 13.50 -0.17 -5.72
C VAL A 183 14.85 0.32 -5.19
N LEU A 184 15.96 -0.30 -5.60
CA LEU A 184 17.31 0.11 -5.21
C LEU A 184 17.62 1.52 -5.72
N ALA A 185 17.29 1.85 -6.97
CA ALA A 185 17.45 3.19 -7.53
C ALA A 185 16.60 4.22 -6.76
N PHE A 186 15.35 3.88 -6.43
CA PHE A 186 14.48 4.73 -5.63
C PHE A 186 15.06 4.98 -4.23
N VAL A 187 15.48 3.93 -3.52
CA VAL A 187 16.09 4.04 -2.19
C VAL A 187 17.39 4.81 -2.25
N ALA A 188 18.27 4.53 -3.22
CA ALA A 188 19.51 5.26 -3.42
C ALA A 188 19.26 6.75 -3.73
N SER A 189 18.24 7.07 -4.55
CA SER A 189 17.86 8.45 -4.84
C SER A 189 17.36 9.17 -3.59
N LYS A 190 16.50 8.54 -2.78
CA LYS A 190 15.99 9.11 -1.52
C LYS A 190 17.10 9.27 -0.49
N TRP A 191 18.01 8.30 -0.41
CA TRP A 191 19.16 8.36 0.47
C TRP A 191 20.16 9.44 0.04
N TRP A 192 20.41 9.60 -1.26
CA TRP A 192 21.26 10.65 -1.78
C TRP A 192 20.64 12.04 -1.59
N GLN A 193 19.34 12.19 -1.86
CA GLN A 193 18.59 13.42 -1.56
C GLN A 193 18.68 13.77 -0.07
N ARG A 194 18.50 12.78 0.82
CA ARG A 194 18.61 12.98 2.27
C ARG A 194 20.04 13.33 2.69
N ARG A 195 21.06 12.67 2.14
CA ARG A 195 22.48 12.98 2.41
C ARG A 195 22.88 14.36 1.90
N GLN A 196 22.43 14.75 0.71
CA GLN A 196 22.65 16.10 0.16
C GLN A 196 22.00 17.16 1.04
N PHE A 197 20.77 16.93 1.48
CA PHE A 197 20.08 17.82 2.42
C PHE A 197 20.83 17.93 3.77
N GLN A 198 21.33 16.82 4.31
CA GLN A 198 22.14 16.84 5.54
C GLN A 198 23.50 17.53 5.35
N ARG A 199 24.16 17.35 4.19
CA ARG A 199 25.39 18.09 3.86
C ARG A 199 25.14 19.59 3.72
N GLN A 200 24.00 19.99 3.17
CA GLN A 200 23.59 21.39 3.16
C GLN A 200 23.43 21.95 4.58
N LEU A 201 22.90 21.14 5.51
CA LEU A 201 22.77 21.45 6.93
C LEU A 201 24.09 21.38 7.72
N ALA A 202 25.17 20.85 7.15
CA ALA A 202 26.48 20.78 7.81
C ALA A 202 27.27 22.10 7.76
N SER A 203 26.62 23.23 7.42
CA SER A 203 27.23 24.56 7.47
C SER A 203 27.81 24.85 8.85
N GLU A 204 28.95 25.52 8.85
CA GLU A 204 29.58 26.06 10.06
C GLU A 204 28.57 26.93 10.83
N ARG A 205 28.41 26.68 12.13
CA ARG A 205 27.47 27.40 13.00
C ARG A 205 28.25 28.16 14.06
N ILE A 206 27.74 29.32 14.45
CA ILE A 206 28.27 30.07 15.59
C ILE A 206 27.48 29.70 16.86
N SER A 207 28.17 29.45 17.97
CA SER A 207 27.50 29.23 19.26
C SER A 207 27.02 30.56 19.85
N VAL A 208 26.10 30.50 20.82
CA VAL A 208 25.60 31.70 21.51
C VAL A 208 26.72 32.41 22.26
N GLU A 209 27.64 31.65 22.86
CA GLU A 209 28.79 32.18 23.60
C GLU A 209 29.78 32.89 22.69
N ALA A 210 30.10 32.28 21.54
CA ALA A 210 31.01 32.86 20.55
C ALA A 210 30.42 34.14 19.93
N LEU A 211 29.12 34.12 19.63
CA LEU A 211 28.41 35.30 19.15
C LEU A 211 28.40 36.42 20.18
N ALA A 212 28.09 36.10 21.43
CA ALA A 212 28.08 37.09 22.49
C ALA A 212 29.47 37.69 22.71
N ALA A 213 30.52 36.87 22.76
CA ALA A 213 31.90 37.36 22.87
C ALA A 213 32.27 38.28 21.69
N HIS A 214 31.80 37.97 20.48
CA HIS A 214 32.00 38.83 19.31
C HIS A 214 31.28 40.18 19.46
N MET A 215 30.03 40.18 19.91
CA MET A 215 29.25 41.39 20.15
C MET A 215 29.84 42.25 21.29
N ASP A 216 30.27 41.61 22.38
CA ASP A 216 30.86 42.26 23.55
C ASP A 216 32.22 42.91 23.22
N SER A 217 32.95 42.39 22.23
CA SER A 217 34.19 42.99 21.72
C SER A 217 33.99 44.27 20.88
N GLY A 218 32.74 44.65 20.61
CA GLY A 218 32.40 45.79 19.75
C GLY A 218 32.58 45.55 18.26
N ALA A 219 32.87 44.30 17.85
CA ALA A 219 32.98 43.94 16.45
C ALA A 219 31.60 43.93 15.77
N PRO A 220 31.47 44.45 14.53
CA PRO A 220 30.20 44.55 13.86
C PRO A 220 29.68 43.17 13.44
N ALA A 221 28.49 42.82 13.93
CA ALA A 221 27.72 41.66 13.50
C ALA A 221 26.28 42.07 13.19
N VAL A 222 25.74 41.54 12.10
CA VAL A 222 24.35 41.76 11.71
C VAL A 222 23.56 40.48 11.95
N LEU A 223 22.54 40.60 12.78
CA LEU A 223 21.63 39.50 13.11
C LEU A 223 20.43 39.51 12.16
N LEU A 224 20.06 38.34 11.65
CA LEU A 224 18.92 38.16 10.75
C LEU A 224 17.95 37.10 11.30
N ASP A 225 16.76 37.54 11.66
CA ASP A 225 15.63 36.70 12.06
C ASP A 225 14.87 36.22 10.82
N VAL A 226 14.85 34.90 10.62
CA VAL A 226 14.15 34.26 9.48
C VAL A 226 12.86 33.54 9.90
N ARG A 227 12.40 33.77 11.14
CA ARG A 227 11.10 33.27 11.61
C ARG A 227 9.96 33.94 10.84
N VAL A 228 8.86 33.21 10.66
CA VAL A 228 7.66 33.75 10.01
C VAL A 228 7.03 34.80 10.93
N PRO A 229 6.65 35.99 10.43
CA PRO A 229 5.96 37.01 11.23
C PRO A 229 4.72 36.41 11.91
N GLY A 230 4.65 36.51 13.25
CA GLY A 230 3.56 35.96 14.05
C GLY A 230 3.78 34.54 14.62
N SER A 231 4.94 33.91 14.40
CA SER A 231 5.15 32.51 14.83
C SER A 231 5.38 32.29 16.34
N LEU A 232 5.78 33.27 17.16
CA LEU A 232 5.93 33.10 18.62
C LEU A 232 5.84 34.45 19.38
N PRO A 233 5.40 34.47 20.66
CA PRO A 233 5.21 35.68 21.48
C PRO A 233 6.52 36.24 22.08
N HIS A 234 7.67 35.70 21.71
CA HIS A 234 8.97 36.04 22.27
C HIS A 234 9.70 36.91 21.23
N GLY A 235 10.08 38.12 21.63
CA GLY A 235 10.68 39.15 20.78
C GLY A 235 11.89 38.71 19.94
N ARG A 236 12.67 39.65 19.45
CA ARG A 236 13.82 39.35 18.59
C ARG A 236 15.12 39.46 19.36
N ILE A 237 16.17 38.77 18.91
CA ILE A 237 17.52 39.04 19.41
C ILE A 237 17.78 40.55 19.19
N PRO A 238 18.27 41.29 20.20
CA PRO A 238 18.46 42.74 20.09
C PRO A 238 19.26 43.13 18.85
N GLY A 239 18.76 44.11 18.09
CA GLY A 239 19.40 44.58 16.86
C GLY A 239 19.18 43.69 15.63
N ALA A 240 18.42 42.60 15.73
CA ALA A 240 18.15 41.73 14.58
C ALA A 240 17.23 42.38 13.54
N LEU A 241 17.64 42.28 12.28
CA LEU A 241 16.81 42.54 11.11
C LEU A 241 15.83 41.37 10.92
N GLN A 242 14.62 41.62 10.41
CA GLN A 242 13.61 40.59 10.20
C GLN A 242 13.30 40.38 8.72
N MET A 243 13.22 39.12 8.29
CA MET A 243 12.75 38.78 6.95
C MET A 243 11.25 39.03 6.78
N GLN A 244 10.87 39.55 5.62
CA GLN A 244 9.47 39.71 5.22
C GLN A 244 9.08 38.57 4.27
N GLY A 245 8.50 37.50 4.82
CA GLY A 245 8.17 36.29 4.06
C GLY A 245 9.42 35.65 3.45
N LYS A 246 9.54 35.65 2.12
CA LYS A 246 10.73 35.14 1.40
C LYS A 246 11.72 36.23 0.96
N ARG A 247 11.45 37.50 1.28
CA ARG A 247 12.27 38.64 0.87
C ARG A 247 13.32 38.96 1.94
N LEU A 248 14.55 39.20 1.49
CA LEU A 248 15.65 39.66 2.34
C LEU A 248 15.46 41.16 2.66
N PRO A 249 15.86 41.64 3.84
CA PRO A 249 15.80 43.05 4.17
C PRO A 249 16.66 43.90 3.22
N ASP A 250 16.10 45.01 2.72
CA ASP A 250 16.82 45.92 1.81
C ASP A 250 18.07 46.52 2.47
N ALA A 251 18.11 46.59 3.82
CA ALA A 251 19.29 47.00 4.58
C ALA A 251 20.54 46.13 4.34
N LEU A 252 20.36 44.89 3.85
CA LEU A 252 21.49 44.02 3.53
C LEU A 252 22.24 44.46 2.26
N ASP A 253 21.61 45.22 1.36
CA ASP A 253 22.24 45.63 0.10
C ASP A 253 23.38 46.64 0.31
N ALA A 254 23.32 47.40 1.41
CA ALA A 254 24.34 48.38 1.79
C ALA A 254 25.51 47.78 2.60
N LEU A 255 25.44 46.50 2.99
CA LEU A 255 26.46 45.87 3.83
C LEU A 255 27.67 45.42 3.01
N ALA A 256 28.86 45.57 3.61
CA ALA A 256 30.08 44.97 3.07
C ALA A 256 29.97 43.44 3.05
N ARG A 257 30.50 42.79 2.00
CA ARG A 257 30.34 41.35 1.77
C ARG A 257 31.10 40.47 2.76
N ASP A 258 32.02 41.04 3.52
CA ASP A 258 32.79 40.41 4.60
C ASP A 258 32.20 40.67 6.01
N THR A 259 31.08 41.39 6.09
CA THR A 259 30.35 41.59 7.36
C THR A 259 29.90 40.23 7.92
N LEU A 260 30.09 40.02 9.22
CA LEU A 260 29.58 38.83 9.89
C LEU A 260 28.05 38.90 9.96
N LEU A 261 27.39 38.01 9.22
CA LEU A 261 25.94 37.83 9.23
C LEU A 261 25.59 36.58 10.02
N VAL A 262 24.77 36.75 11.05
CA VAL A 262 24.28 35.65 11.87
C VAL A 262 22.80 35.45 11.65
N VAL A 263 22.43 34.28 11.14
CA VAL A 263 21.05 33.96 10.76
C VAL A 263 20.44 33.00 11.78
N TYR A 264 19.22 33.25 12.26
CA TYR A 264 18.59 32.35 13.23
C TYR A 264 17.11 32.10 12.93
N CYS A 265 16.64 30.90 13.28
CA CYS A 265 15.24 30.47 13.22
C CYS A 265 14.85 29.81 14.57
N ALA A 266 13.61 29.30 14.66
CA ALA A 266 13.12 28.43 15.74
C ALA A 266 12.81 27.01 15.24
N CYS A 267 13.49 26.57 14.19
CA CYS A 267 13.18 25.37 13.42
C CYS A 267 14.17 24.23 13.74
N PRO A 268 13.73 22.95 13.79
CA PRO A 268 14.64 21.83 14.08
C PRO A 268 15.84 21.81 13.13
N ASN A 269 17.05 21.61 13.67
CA ASN A 269 18.33 21.63 12.94
C ASN A 269 18.61 22.91 12.15
N GLU A 270 17.97 24.02 12.52
CA GLU A 270 18.16 25.35 11.94
C GLU A 270 17.95 25.41 10.41
N VAL A 271 17.10 24.54 9.86
CA VAL A 271 16.92 24.35 8.41
C VAL A 271 16.67 25.68 7.66
N SER A 272 15.77 26.52 8.16
CA SER A 272 15.46 27.81 7.56
C SER A 272 16.64 28.78 7.62
N ALA A 273 17.39 28.80 8.72
CA ALA A 273 18.57 29.66 8.87
C ALA A 273 19.70 29.23 7.93
N VAL A 274 19.94 27.93 7.80
CA VAL A 274 20.90 27.36 6.84
C VAL A 274 20.53 27.72 5.39
N GLN A 275 19.25 27.57 5.02
CA GLN A 275 18.79 27.88 3.66
C GLN A 275 18.99 29.36 3.31
N VAL A 276 18.69 30.26 4.25
CA VAL A 276 18.90 31.70 4.06
C VAL A 276 20.39 32.05 4.06
N ALA A 277 21.20 31.42 4.92
CA ALA A 277 22.65 31.61 4.93
C ALA A 277 23.28 31.24 3.58
N GLN A 278 22.90 30.10 3.00
CA GLN A 278 23.36 29.69 1.67
C GLN A 278 22.90 30.65 0.58
N ARG A 279 21.69 31.21 0.69
CA ARG A 279 21.19 32.22 -0.27
C ARG A 279 22.02 33.49 -0.21
N LEU A 280 22.40 33.95 0.99
CA LEU A 280 23.26 35.12 1.19
C LEU A 280 24.69 34.84 0.69
N GLN A 281 25.23 33.65 0.92
CA GLN A 281 26.53 33.24 0.37
C GLN A 281 26.55 33.26 -1.16
N ARG A 282 25.47 32.80 -1.82
CA ARG A 282 25.32 32.91 -3.29
C ARG A 282 25.20 34.35 -3.79
N GLN A 283 24.81 35.29 -2.93
CA GLN A 283 24.80 36.74 -3.24
C GLN A 283 26.15 37.41 -2.95
N GLY A 284 27.18 36.64 -2.57
CA GLY A 284 28.55 37.11 -2.40
C GLY A 284 28.97 37.40 -0.97
N PHE A 285 28.10 37.20 0.03
CA PHE A 285 28.51 37.32 1.43
C PHE A 285 29.45 36.18 1.85
N THR A 286 30.60 36.51 2.43
CA THR A 286 31.66 35.55 2.75
C THR A 286 31.60 35.02 4.18
N ARG A 287 30.98 35.78 5.11
CA ARG A 287 30.90 35.44 6.54
C ARG A 287 29.45 35.33 7.00
N VAL A 288 28.77 34.25 6.62
CA VAL A 288 27.38 33.99 7.01
C VAL A 288 27.29 32.70 7.81
N LEU A 289 26.87 32.78 9.08
CA LEU A 289 26.82 31.66 10.01
C LEU A 289 25.43 31.53 10.63
N PRO A 290 24.78 30.36 10.56
CA PRO A 290 23.58 30.11 11.35
C PRO A 290 23.91 30.06 12.85
N LEU A 291 23.01 30.59 13.69
CA LEU A 291 23.11 30.48 15.14
C LEU A 291 22.76 29.06 15.60
N LEU A 292 23.70 28.37 16.23
CA LEU A 292 23.49 27.02 16.77
C LEU A 292 22.37 27.02 17.81
N GLY A 293 21.35 26.18 17.62
CA GLY A 293 20.18 26.10 18.50
C GLY A 293 19.21 27.28 18.37
N GLY A 294 19.46 28.22 17.46
CA GLY A 294 18.56 29.32 17.12
C GLY A 294 18.20 30.23 18.30
N VAL A 295 16.97 30.77 18.29
CA VAL A 295 16.48 31.66 19.34
C VAL A 295 16.29 30.94 20.69
N ASP A 296 16.02 29.64 20.66
CA ASP A 296 15.79 28.85 21.87
C ASP A 296 17.09 28.68 22.66
N ALA A 297 18.22 28.45 21.98
CA ALA A 297 19.54 28.43 22.63
C ALA A 297 19.94 29.81 23.18
N TRP A 298 19.59 30.90 22.48
CA TRP A 298 19.82 32.26 22.98
C TRP A 298 19.10 32.51 24.31
N LEU A 299 17.83 32.10 24.40
CA LEU A 299 17.03 32.17 25.63
C LEU A 299 17.57 31.24 26.72
N ALA A 300 17.94 30.01 26.37
CA ALA A 300 18.50 29.04 27.31
C ALA A 300 19.83 29.52 27.93
N ALA A 301 20.60 30.33 27.19
CA ALA A 301 21.80 31.00 27.69
C ALA A 301 21.52 32.22 28.60
N GLY A 302 20.24 32.50 28.92
CA GLY A 302 19.85 33.60 29.79
C GLY A 302 19.96 34.98 29.15
N ARG A 303 20.06 35.08 27.82
CA ARG A 303 20.21 36.35 27.11
C ARG A 303 18.83 36.99 26.84
N PRO A 304 18.69 38.32 26.97
CA PRO A 304 17.41 38.99 26.78
C PRO A 304 17.01 39.03 25.30
N LEU A 305 15.69 39.06 25.05
CA LEU A 305 15.12 39.42 23.76
C LEU A 305 14.65 40.88 23.82
N ALA A 306 14.80 41.60 22.71
CA ALA A 306 14.19 42.90 22.52
C ALA A 306 12.73 42.75 22.11
N THR A 307 11.84 43.54 22.70
CA THR A 307 10.47 43.68 22.22
C THR A 307 10.43 44.21 20.78
N PRO A 308 9.46 43.78 19.95
CA PRO A 308 9.37 44.14 18.54
C PRO A 308 9.41 45.65 18.24
#